data_AF-A0A968E5W0-F1
#
_entry.id   AF-A0A968E5W0-F1
#
_cell.length_a   1.000
_cell.length_b   1.000
_cell.length_c   1.000
_cell.angle_alpha   90.00
_cell.angle_beta   90.00
_cell.angle_gamma   90.00
#
_symmetry.space_group_name_H-M   'P 1'
#
loop_
_entity.id
_entity.type
_entity.pdbx_description
1 polymer ?
#
loop_
_entity_poly.entity_id
_entity_poly.type
_entity_poly.pdbx_seq_one_letter_code
_entity_poly.pdbx_strand_id
1 'polypeptide(L)'
;MSEQNTLTYARVNDDVIRMLDKPTFKWLALFIPTLMFVGFGLFCFIYQVYTGLGVAGYRHPVFWGVYITDFVFWVGIAHSGTLISAILYLFRANFRMSIYRIAEGMTVFAVLTAGLFPIIHLGRPWNF
;
A
#
# COMPACT_ATOMS: atom_id res chain seq x y z
N MET A 1 -16.31 40.56 -10.00
CA MET A 1 -14.95 40.03 -9.88
C MET A 1 -15.05 38.59 -9.39
N SER A 2 -15.28 37.65 -10.30
CA SER A 2 -15.17 36.20 -10.06
C SER A 2 -15.14 35.53 -11.43
N GLU A 3 -13.96 35.47 -12.04
CA GLU A 3 -13.73 34.69 -13.25
C GLU A 3 -14.22 33.26 -13.00
N GLN A 4 -15.12 32.79 -13.85
CA GLN A 4 -15.61 31.42 -13.85
C GLN A 4 -14.42 30.49 -14.12
N ASN A 5 -14.00 29.76 -13.09
CA ASN A 5 -12.97 28.72 -13.14
C ASN A 5 -13.51 27.50 -13.93
N THR A 6 -13.68 27.66 -15.24
CA THR A 6 -14.14 26.59 -16.13
C THR A 6 -13.00 25.60 -16.35
N LEU A 7 -13.06 24.49 -15.61
CA LEU A 7 -12.13 23.38 -15.77
C LEU A 7 -12.27 22.83 -17.21
N THR A 8 -11.32 23.18 -18.07
CA THR A 8 -11.23 22.67 -19.44
C THR A 8 -10.45 21.36 -19.44
N TYR A 9 -10.80 20.41 -20.32
CA TYR A 9 -10.10 19.13 -20.43
C TYR A 9 -8.58 19.27 -20.60
N ALA A 10 -8.12 20.26 -21.37
CA ALA A 10 -6.70 20.57 -21.53
C ALA A 10 -6.01 20.88 -20.20
N ARG A 11 -6.63 21.72 -19.36
CA ARG A 11 -6.07 22.11 -18.05
C ARG A 11 -5.99 20.92 -17.09
N VAL A 12 -7.01 20.06 -17.07
CA VAL A 12 -6.99 18.83 -16.25
C VAL A 12 -5.89 17.88 -16.72
N ASN A 13 -5.69 17.74 -18.02
CA ASN A 13 -4.61 16.94 -18.58
C ASN A 13 -3.23 17.47 -18.17
N ASP A 14 -3.02 18.78 -18.32
CA ASP A 14 -1.77 19.43 -17.95
C ASP A 14 -1.47 19.29 -16.45
N ASP A 15 -2.50 19.43 -15.59
CA ASP A 15 -2.37 19.25 -14.14
C ASP A 15 -1.99 17.79 -13.76
N VAL A 16 -2.51 16.79 -14.47
CA VAL A 16 -2.16 15.38 -14.25
C VAL A 16 -0.74 15.08 -14.74
N ILE A 17 -0.36 15.57 -15.92
CA ILE A 17 0.98 15.35 -16.49
C ILE A 17 2.05 16.02 -15.62
N ARG A 18 1.73 17.15 -14.99
CA ARG A 18 2.63 17.83 -14.04
C ARG A 18 3.07 16.94 -12.88
N MET A 19 2.33 15.88 -12.54
CA MET A 19 2.75 14.92 -11.52
C MET A 19 3.98 14.09 -11.95
N LEU A 20 4.32 14.04 -13.24
CA LEU A 20 5.52 13.38 -13.78
C LEU A 20 6.75 14.31 -13.81
N ASP A 21 6.60 15.59 -13.46
CA ASP A 21 7.73 16.51 -13.39
C ASP A 21 8.75 16.08 -12.33
N LYS A 22 9.95 16.66 -12.40
CA LYS A 22 11.06 16.32 -11.52
C LYS A 22 10.64 16.39 -10.05
N PRO A 23 11.00 15.38 -9.24
CA PRO A 23 10.58 15.33 -7.85
C PRO A 23 11.16 16.50 -7.05
N THR A 24 10.29 17.21 -6.34
CA THR A 24 10.70 18.28 -5.42
C THR A 24 11.49 17.70 -4.24
N PHE A 25 12.40 18.48 -3.65
CA PHE A 25 13.13 18.09 -2.45
C PHE A 25 12.22 17.62 -1.31
N LYS A 26 11.03 18.22 -1.14
CA LYS A 26 10.02 17.80 -0.16
C LYS A 26 9.50 16.37 -0.40
N TRP A 27 9.30 15.99 -1.66
CA TRP A 27 8.89 14.63 -2.02
C TRP A 27 10.01 13.64 -1.72
N LEU A 28 11.25 13.99 -2.09
CA LEU A 28 12.42 13.16 -1.80
C LEU A 28 12.65 12.98 -0.29
N ALA A 29 12.43 14.03 0.50
CA ALA A 29 12.55 14.02 1.95
C ALA A 29 11.53 13.06 2.63
N LEU A 30 10.40 12.77 1.99
CA LEU A 30 9.45 11.76 2.46
C LEU A 30 9.80 10.37 1.91
N PHE A 31 10.22 10.29 0.66
CA PHE A 31 10.53 9.03 -0.01
C PHE A 31 11.74 8.30 0.60
N ILE A 32 12.83 9.02 0.90
CA ILE A 32 14.06 8.41 1.44
C ILE A 32 13.82 7.71 2.79
N PRO A 33 13.19 8.34 3.80
CA PRO A 33 12.87 7.65 5.05
C PRO A 33 11.98 6.42 4.85
N THR A 34 10.94 6.51 4.00
CA THR A 34 10.10 5.34 3.71
C THR A 34 10.91 4.18 3.13
N LEU A 35 11.85 4.47 2.22
CA LEU A 35 12.74 3.46 1.66
C LEU A 35 13.69 2.86 2.72
N MET A 36 14.15 3.68 3.67
CA MET A 36 14.96 3.20 4.81
C MET A 36 14.15 2.25 5.71
N PHE A 37 12.87 2.53 5.98
CA PHE A 37 11.99 1.63 6.74
C PHE A 37 11.78 0.29 6.03
N VAL A 38 11.61 0.31 4.70
CA VAL A 38 11.54 -0.93 3.91
C VAL A 38 12.85 -1.72 4.01
N GLY A 39 14.00 -1.05 3.90
CA GLY A 39 15.31 -1.69 4.07
C GLY A 39 15.51 -2.28 5.48
N PHE A 40 15.05 -1.58 6.52
CA PHE A 40 15.06 -2.10 7.89
C PHE A 40 14.14 -3.32 8.05
N GLY A 41 12.97 -3.32 7.43
CA GLY A 41 12.08 -4.48 7.39
C GLY A 41 12.74 -5.71 6.75
N LEU A 42 13.47 -5.51 5.65
CA LEU A 42 14.26 -6.57 5.01
C LEU A 42 15.36 -7.11 5.92
N PHE A 43 16.07 -6.23 6.63
CA PHE A 43 17.07 -6.63 7.63
C PHE A 43 16.46 -7.49 8.74
N CYS A 44 15.32 -7.06 9.30
CA CYS A 44 14.59 -7.84 10.31
C CYS A 44 14.14 -9.21 9.79
N PHE A 45 13.69 -9.29 8.54
CA PHE A 45 13.32 -10.56 7.91
C PHE A 45 14.52 -11.52 7.79
N ILE A 46 15.66 -11.01 7.31
CA ILE A 46 16.90 -11.80 7.22
C ILE A 46 17.32 -12.30 8.62
N TYR A 47 17.30 -11.42 9.62
CA TYR A 47 17.61 -11.79 11.00
C TYR A 47 16.68 -12.90 11.54
N GLN A 48 15.39 -12.80 11.25
CA GLN A 48 14.41 -13.83 11.60
C GLN A 48 14.70 -15.16 10.91
N VAL A 49 15.08 -15.16 9.64
CA VAL A 49 15.39 -16.38 8.89
C VAL A 49 16.55 -17.15 9.55
N TYR A 50 17.56 -16.44 10.07
CA TYR A 50 18.69 -17.07 10.76
C TYR A 50 18.39 -17.48 12.20
N THR A 51 17.62 -16.68 12.94
CA THR A 51 17.38 -16.89 14.38
C THR A 51 16.13 -17.74 14.66
N GLY A 52 15.22 -17.84 13.68
CA GLY A 52 13.94 -18.53 13.78
C GLY A 52 12.78 -17.62 14.18
N LEU A 53 11.54 -18.12 14.04
CA LEU A 53 10.28 -17.38 14.25
C LEU A 53 10.07 -16.87 15.69
N GLY A 54 10.80 -17.38 16.68
CA GLY A 54 10.66 -16.94 18.08
C GLY A 54 10.90 -15.43 18.28
N VAL A 55 11.72 -14.80 17.43
CA VAL A 55 12.00 -13.36 17.49
C VAL A 55 10.78 -12.49 17.20
N ALA A 56 9.80 -13.01 16.46
CA ALA A 56 8.53 -12.35 16.21
C ALA A 56 7.50 -12.56 17.33
N GLY A 57 7.90 -13.16 18.46
CA GLY A 57 7.06 -13.33 19.65
C GLY A 57 6.15 -14.54 19.61
N TYR A 58 6.43 -15.52 18.75
CA TYR A 58 5.72 -16.79 18.71
C TYR A 58 5.93 -17.55 20.01
N ARG A 59 4.83 -17.91 20.67
CA ARG A 59 4.86 -18.67 21.94
C ARG A 59 3.69 -19.62 21.97
N HIS A 60 3.88 -20.83 22.49
CA HIS A 60 2.73 -21.71 22.71
C HIS A 60 1.77 -21.07 23.73
N PRO A 61 0.44 -21.03 23.47
CA PRO A 61 -0.29 -21.64 22.35
C PRO A 61 -0.56 -20.73 21.14
N VAL A 62 -0.10 -19.48 21.16
CA VAL A 62 -0.39 -18.47 20.12
C VAL A 62 0.73 -18.42 19.08
N PHE A 63 0.52 -19.13 17.98
CA PHE A 63 1.42 -19.12 16.82
C PHE A 63 1.03 -18.10 15.75
N TRP A 64 -0.18 -17.54 15.79
CA TRP A 64 -0.65 -16.57 14.81
C TRP A 64 -0.72 -15.20 15.46
N GLY A 65 0.43 -14.53 15.49
CA GLY A 65 0.60 -13.20 16.07
C GLY A 65 0.72 -12.12 15.00
N VAL A 66 1.77 -11.31 15.11
CA VAL A 66 2.00 -10.09 14.34
C VAL A 66 1.80 -10.29 12.83
N TYR A 67 2.43 -11.30 12.23
CA TYR A 67 2.38 -11.46 10.77
C TYR A 67 1.00 -11.81 10.20
N ILE A 68 0.18 -12.58 10.91
CA ILE A 68 -1.17 -12.89 10.43
C ILE A 68 -2.10 -11.70 10.64
N THR A 69 -1.94 -10.98 11.76
CA THR A 69 -2.67 -9.73 12.00
C THR A 69 -2.36 -8.70 10.91
N ASP A 70 -1.07 -8.53 10.56
CA ASP A 70 -0.65 -7.63 9.49
C ASP A 70 -1.16 -8.09 8.12
N PHE A 71 -1.10 -9.39 7.81
CA PHE A 71 -1.68 -9.96 6.59
C PHE A 71 -3.15 -9.55 6.43
N VAL A 72 -3.98 -9.82 7.45
CA VAL A 72 -5.42 -9.50 7.43
C VAL A 72 -5.66 -7.99 7.36
N PHE A 73 -4.84 -7.21 8.06
CA PHE A 73 -4.91 -5.75 8.03
C PHE A 73 -4.70 -5.21 6.60
N TRP A 74 -3.65 -5.65 5.91
CA TRP A 74 -3.37 -5.22 4.55
C TRP A 74 -4.43 -5.70 3.54
N VAL A 75 -4.96 -6.91 3.72
CA VAL A 75 -6.12 -7.39 2.93
C VAL A 75 -7.35 -6.51 3.16
N GLY A 76 -7.60 -6.05 4.39
CA GLY A 76 -8.68 -5.12 4.71
C GLY A 76 -8.54 -3.77 3.99
N ILE A 77 -7.32 -3.23 3.92
CA ILE A 77 -7.02 -2.01 3.15
C ILE A 77 -7.30 -2.24 1.66
N ALA A 78 -6.86 -3.39 1.12
CA ALA A 78 -7.09 -3.73 -0.28
C ALA A 78 -8.58 -3.78 -0.63
N HIS A 79 -9.41 -4.37 0.24
CA HIS A 79 -10.86 -4.48 0.02
C HIS A 79 -11.53 -3.11 -0.05
N SER A 80 -11.11 -2.17 0.80
CA SER A 80 -11.64 -0.80 0.81
C SER A 80 -11.43 -0.10 -0.55
N GLY A 81 -10.29 -0.31 -1.21
CA GLY A 81 -10.05 0.26 -2.54
C GLY A 81 -10.92 -0.40 -3.64
N THR A 82 -11.15 -1.71 -3.57
CA THR A 82 -12.07 -2.40 -4.50
C THR A 82 -13.52 -1.94 -4.36
N LEU A 83 -13.96 -1.62 -3.13
CA LEU A 83 -15.28 -1.04 -2.87
C LEU A 83 -15.43 0.33 -3.54
N ILE A 84 -14.41 1.19 -3.43
CA ILE A 84 -14.43 2.53 -4.05
C ILE A 84 -14.45 2.44 -5.57
N SER A 85 -13.72 1.49 -6.18
CA SER A 85 -13.70 1.32 -7.64
C SER A 85 -15.01 0.70 -8.17
N ALA A 86 -15.40 -0.47 -7.64
CA ALA A 86 -16.47 -1.28 -8.21
C ALA A 86 -17.85 -0.96 -7.61
N ILE A 87 -17.97 -0.82 -6.28
CA ILE A 87 -19.28 -0.64 -5.65
C ILE A 87 -19.82 0.77 -5.93
N LEU A 88 -19.00 1.82 -5.82
CA LEU A 88 -19.41 3.17 -6.21
C LEU A 88 -19.71 3.30 -7.70
N TYR A 89 -19.14 2.43 -8.55
CA TYR A 89 -19.55 2.29 -9.95
C TYR A 89 -21.01 1.88 -10.07
N LEU A 90 -21.38 0.80 -9.38
CA LEU A 90 -22.72 0.24 -9.43
C LEU A 90 -23.78 1.23 -8.94
N PHE A 91 -23.48 1.98 -7.87
CA PHE A 91 -24.35 3.03 -7.35
C PHE A 91 -24.33 4.33 -8.17
N ARG A 92 -23.58 4.40 -9.27
CA ARG A 92 -23.43 5.60 -10.13
C ARG A 92 -23.06 6.86 -9.34
N ALA A 93 -22.21 6.70 -8.32
CA ALA A 93 -21.77 7.81 -7.50
C ALA A 93 -20.72 8.66 -8.25
N ASN A 94 -21.10 9.87 -8.70
CA ASN A 94 -20.24 10.70 -9.56
C ASN A 94 -18.95 11.20 -8.88
N PHE A 95 -18.92 11.32 -7.54
CA PHE A 95 -17.74 11.83 -6.81
C PHE A 95 -16.52 10.90 -6.89
N ARG A 96 -16.71 9.62 -7.23
CA ARG A 96 -15.62 8.64 -7.30
C ARG A 96 -14.59 8.96 -8.37
N MET A 97 -14.93 9.74 -9.40
CA MET A 97 -14.07 10.04 -10.55
C MET A 97 -12.75 10.71 -10.18
N SER A 98 -12.70 11.41 -9.04
CA SER A 98 -11.47 12.06 -8.55
C SER A 98 -10.56 11.10 -7.77
N ILE A 99 -11.08 9.98 -7.24
CA ILE A 99 -10.37 9.12 -6.28
C ILE A 99 -10.12 7.69 -6.76
N TYR A 100 -10.89 7.19 -7.73
CA TYR A 100 -10.87 5.77 -8.11
C TYR A 100 -9.48 5.26 -8.54
N ARG A 101 -8.70 6.07 -9.28
CA ARG A 101 -7.35 5.70 -9.73
C ARG A 101 -6.37 5.52 -8.56
N ILE A 102 -6.44 6.40 -7.56
CA ILE A 102 -5.60 6.30 -6.36
C ILE A 102 -6.04 5.10 -5.52
N ALA A 103 -7.36 4.86 -5.42
CA ALA A 103 -7.90 3.71 -4.70
C ALA A 103 -7.46 2.37 -5.32
N GLU A 104 -7.49 2.26 -6.66
CA GLU A 104 -7.00 1.07 -7.36
C GLU A 104 -5.49 0.87 -7.19
N GLY A 105 -4.70 1.94 -7.33
CA GLY A 105 -3.26 1.90 -7.06
C GLY A 105 -2.94 1.44 -5.63
N MET A 106 -3.65 1.99 -4.64
CA MET A 106 -3.54 1.59 -3.24
C MET A 106 -3.86 0.10 -3.04
N THR A 107 -4.92 -0.42 -3.67
CA THR A 107 -5.26 -1.84 -3.59
C THR A 107 -4.13 -2.73 -4.10
N VAL A 108 -3.51 -2.39 -5.24
CA VAL A 108 -2.41 -3.17 -5.79
C VAL A 108 -1.23 -3.24 -4.81
N PHE A 109 -0.80 -2.09 -4.28
CA PHE A 109 0.30 -2.07 -3.29
C PHE A 109 -0.05 -2.78 -1.98
N ALA A 110 -1.31 -2.67 -1.53
CA ALA A 110 -1.79 -3.35 -0.34
C ALA A 110 -1.78 -4.88 -0.51
N VAL A 111 -2.23 -5.39 -1.67
CA VAL A 111 -2.20 -6.84 -1.97
C VAL A 111 -0.78 -7.36 -2.11
N LEU A 112 0.10 -6.61 -2.79
CA LEU A 112 1.52 -6.97 -2.89
C LEU A 112 2.17 -7.09 -1.51
N THR A 113 1.86 -6.14 -0.61
CA THR A 113 2.37 -6.14 0.77
C THR A 113 1.75 -7.27 1.59
N ALA A 114 0.43 -7.49 1.46
CA ALA A 114 -0.26 -8.60 2.11
C ALA A 114 0.34 -9.95 1.71
N GLY A 115 0.63 -10.16 0.43
CA GLY A 115 1.18 -11.42 -0.09
C GLY A 115 2.54 -11.80 0.49
N LEU A 116 3.30 -10.85 1.02
CA LEU A 116 4.59 -11.11 1.67
C LEU A 116 4.42 -11.81 3.03
N PHE A 117 3.42 -11.42 3.81
CA PHE A 117 3.27 -11.89 5.19
C PHE A 117 3.05 -13.40 5.32
N PRO A 118 2.24 -14.08 4.47
CA PRO A 118 2.16 -15.54 4.48
C PRO A 118 3.51 -16.22 4.25
N ILE A 119 4.37 -15.67 3.39
CA ILE A 119 5.71 -16.22 3.13
C ILE A 119 6.63 -15.99 4.32
N ILE A 120 6.64 -14.76 4.86
CA ILE A 120 7.46 -14.37 6.02
C ILE A 120 7.08 -15.17 7.28
N HIS A 121 5.80 -15.51 7.40
CA HIS A 121 5.26 -16.31 8.50
C HIS A 121 5.74 -17.77 8.47
N LEU A 122 6.23 -18.27 7.33
CA LEU A 122 6.76 -19.62 7.24
C LEU A 122 8.09 -19.72 8.01
N GLY A 123 8.25 -20.79 8.79
CA GLY A 123 9.53 -21.07 9.44
C GLY A 123 10.64 -21.45 8.47
N ARG A 124 10.28 -21.87 7.24
CA ARG A 124 11.19 -22.27 6.17
C ARG A 124 10.63 -21.79 4.82
N PRO A 125 10.73 -20.48 4.50
CA PRO A 125 10.12 -19.91 3.30
C PRO A 125 10.67 -20.49 1.97
N TRP A 126 11.86 -21.11 1.99
CA TRP A 126 12.48 -21.74 0.82
C TRP A 126 11.85 -23.07 0.39
N ASN A 127 10.92 -23.63 1.17
CA ASN A 127 10.21 -24.88 0.84
C ASN A 127 8.82 -24.64 0.22
N PHE A 128 8.49 -23.39 -0.11
CA PHE A 128 7.18 -23.00 -0.64
C PHE A 128 7.06 -23.30 -2.14
#